data_AF-K2BI49-F1
#
_entry.id   AF-K2BI49-F1
#
_cell.length_a   1.000
_cell.length_b   1.000
_cell.length_c   1.000
_cell.angle_alpha   90.00
_cell.angle_beta   90.00
_cell.angle_gamma   90.00
#
_symmetry.space_group_name_H-M   'P 1'
#
loop_
_entity.id
_entity.type
_entity.pdbx_description
1 polymer ?
#
loop_
_entity_poly.entity_id
_entity_poly.type
_entity_poly.pdbx_seq_one_letter_code
_entity_poly.pdbx_strand_id
1 'polypeptide(L)' 'MRDKIKMLSTGTTKAGKKTGTFRTTTKNKRTMADKFKKKYYDPRAFNPETGKTGMHVMFEETKL' A
#
# COMPACT_ATOMS: atom_id res chain seq x y z
N MET A 1 -19.38 -12.95 3.66
CA MET A 1 -18.09 -13.44 4.17
C MET A 1 -17.04 -12.37 3.90
N ARG A 2 -16.28 -11.93 4.91
CA ARG A 2 -15.22 -10.93 4.75
C ARG A 2 -13.88 -11.64 4.83
N ASP A 3 -13.07 -11.51 3.80
CA ASP A 3 -11.73 -12.09 3.73
C ASP A 3 -10.69 -11.07 4.15
N LYS A 4 -9.62 -11.52 4.81
CA LYS A 4 -8.44 -10.69 5.05
C LYS A 4 -7.65 -10.59 3.76
N ILE A 5 -7.31 -9.36 3.38
CA ILE A 5 -6.47 -9.05 2.24
C ILE A 5 -5.22 -8.33 2.73
N LYS A 6 -4.10 -8.56 2.04
CA LYS A 6 -2.85 -7.82 2.25
C LYS A 6 -2.79 -6.71 1.22
N MET A 7 -2.47 -5.50 1.65
CA MET A 7 -2.22 -4.37 0.76
C MET A 7 -0.75 -4.00 0.87
N LEU A 8 -0.04 -4.01 -0.25
CA LEU A 8 1.37 -3.66 -0.32
C LEU A 8 1.52 -2.21 -0.76
N SER A 9 2.38 -1.47 -0.07
CA SER A 9 2.79 -0.13 -0.46
C SER A 9 3.48 -0.14 -1.82
N THR A 10 3.09 0.78 -2.69
CA THR A 10 3.81 1.07 -3.94
C THR A 10 4.99 2.02 -3.73
N GLY A 11 5.23 2.47 -2.50
CA GLY A 11 6.30 3.39 -2.17
C GLY A 11 7.69 2.80 -2.44
N THR A 12 8.59 3.65 -2.91
CA THR A 12 10.01 3.34 -3.07
C THR A 12 10.83 4.11 -2.04
N THR A 13 11.96 3.53 -1.64
CA THR A 13 12.96 4.19 -0.80
C THR A 13 13.88 5.06 -1.66
N LYS A 14 14.70 5.90 -1.02
CA LYS A 14 15.69 6.75 -1.71
C LYS A 14 16.63 5.95 -2.64
N ALA A 15 16.88 4.68 -2.31
CA ALA A 15 17.70 3.77 -3.10
C ALA A 15 16.92 3.03 -4.22
N GLY A 16 15.67 3.42 -4.50
CA GLY A 16 14.84 2.79 -5.54
C GLY A 16 14.23 1.43 -5.17
N LYS A 17 14.52 0.89 -3.97
CA LYS A 17 13.92 -0.36 -3.48
C LYS A 17 12.50 -0.12 -2.99
N LYS A 18 11.59 -1.07 -3.20
CA LYS A 18 10.24 -1.03 -2.60
C LYS A 18 10.35 -0.97 -1.08
N THR A 19 9.53 -0.15 -0.42
CA THR A 19 9.52 -0.04 1.05
C THR A 19 9.11 -1.33 1.74
N GLY A 20 8.29 -2.14 1.06
CA GLY A 20 7.78 -3.40 1.60
C GLY A 20 6.73 -3.21 2.70
N THR A 21 6.35 -1.96 3.00
CA THR A 21 5.31 -1.64 3.98
C THR A 21 4.00 -2.29 3.52
N PHE A 22 3.40 -3.13 4.36
CA PHE A 22 2.13 -3.76 4.07
C PHE A 22 1.12 -3.50 5.18
N ARG A 23 -0.14 -3.50 4.83
CA ARG A 23 -1.26 -3.40 5.77
C ARG A 23 -2.24 -4.52 5.48
N THR A 24 -2.92 -4.99 6.50
CA THR A 24 -4.00 -5.97 6.35
C THR A 24 -5.34 -5.27 6.53
N THR A 25 -6.28 -5.52 5.63
CA THR A 25 -7.66 -5.04 5.74
C THR A 25 -8.62 -6.18 5.45
N THR A 26 -9.89 -6.00 5.78
CA THR A 26 -10.94 -6.96 5.43
C THR A 26 -11.72 -6.48 4.22
N LYS A 27 -11.91 -7.34 3.22
CA LYS A 27 -12.69 -7.06 2.02
C LYS A 27 -13.84 -8.06 1.88
N ASN A 28 -14.98 -7.58 1.42
CA ASN A 28 -16.10 -8.45 1.05
C ASN A 28 -16.00 -8.78 -0.44
N LYS A 29 -15.53 -9.99 -0.78
CA LYS A 29 -15.35 -10.43 -2.17
C LYS A 29 -16.65 -10.44 -2.98
N ARG A 30 -17.81 -10.57 -2.32
CA ARG A 30 -19.12 -10.63 -3.00
C ARG A 30 -19.55 -9.27 -3.56
N THR A 31 -19.16 -8.17 -2.92
CA THR A 31 -19.59 -6.81 -3.31
C THR A 31 -18.46 -6.00 -3.94
N MET A 32 -17.20 -6.35 -3.71
CA MET A 32 -16.04 -5.69 -4.31
C MET A 32 -15.23 -6.71 -5.13
N ALA A 33 -15.53 -6.78 -6.43
CA ALA A 33 -14.81 -7.64 -7.37
C ALA A 33 -13.41 -7.08 -7.72
N ASP A 34 -13.28 -5.76 -7.82
CA ASP A 34 -12.04 -5.11 -8.27
C ASP A 34 -10.94 -5.09 -7.21
N LYS A 35 -9.67 -5.08 -7.64
CA LYS A 35 -8.51 -4.99 -6.75
C LYS A 35 -8.61 -3.74 -5.88
N PHE A 36 -8.57 -3.92 -4.57
CA PHE A 36 -8.69 -2.83 -3.62
C PHE A 36 -7.42 -1.98 -3.65
N LYS A 37 -7.58 -0.67 -3.89
CA LYS A 37 -6.49 0.31 -3.85
C LYS A 37 -6.88 1.46 -2.94
N LYS A 38 -5.99 1.87 -2.05
CA LYS A 38 -6.23 3.00 -1.15
C LYS A 38 -4.95 3.73 -0.83
N LYS A 39 -5.02 5.07 -0.76
CA LYS A 39 -3.91 5.91 -0.32
C LYS A 39 -3.72 5.76 1.18
N TYR A 40 -2.50 5.46 1.60
CA TYR A 40 -2.11 5.46 3.01
C TYR A 40 -0.73 6.07 3.16
N TYR A 41 -0.47 6.59 4.35
CA TYR A 41 0.86 7.07 4.72
C TYR A 41 1.84 5.91 4.87
N ASP A 42 2.95 5.99 4.15
CA ASP A 42 4.09 5.09 4.31
C ASP A 42 5.29 5.91 4.85
N PRO A 43 5.70 5.71 6.12
CA PRO A 43 6.80 6.45 6.72
C PRO A 43 8.15 6.16 6.04
N ARG A 44 8.27 5.04 5.32
CA ARG A 44 9.52 4.65 4.65
C ARG A 44 9.58 5.08 3.20
N ALA A 45 8.47 5.53 2.62
CA ALA A 45 8.42 5.96 1.23
C ALA A 45 9.15 7.30 1.06
N PHE A 46 10.04 7.38 0.08
CA PHE A 46 10.80 8.57 -0.22
C PHE A 46 9.96 9.50 -1.09
N ASN A 47 9.80 10.75 -0.63
CA ASN A 47 9.12 11.78 -1.39
C ASN A 47 10.13 12.57 -2.24
N PRO A 48 10.09 12.45 -3.58
CA PRO A 48 11.01 13.17 -4.46
C PRO A 48 10.80 14.69 -4.43
N GLU A 49 9.60 15.17 -4.10
CA GLU A 49 9.29 16.61 -4.08
C GLU A 49 9.89 17.32 -2.87
N THR A 50 9.89 16.65 -1.71
CA THR A 50 10.38 17.24 -0.45
C THR A 50 11.77 16.77 -0.06
N GLY A 51 12.31 15.75 -0.76
CA GLY A 51 13.59 15.13 -0.45
C GLY A 51 13.62 14.37 0.89
N LYS A 52 12.47 14.19 1.54
CA LYS A 52 12.32 13.57 2.85
C LYS A 52 11.65 12.20 2.77
N THR A 53 11.80 11.40 3.82
CA THR A 53 11.09 10.13 3.98
C THR A 53 9.73 10.37 4.63
N GLY A 54 8.73 9.62 4.19
CA GLY A 54 7.33 9.75 4.60
C GLY A 54 6.47 10.42 3.55
N MET A 55 5.63 9.63 2.85
CA MET A 55 4.60 10.17 1.95
C MET A 55 3.36 9.28 1.89
N HIS A 56 2.24 9.87 1.48
CA HIS A 56 1.05 9.11 1.14
C HIS A 56 1.27 8.42 -0.21
N VAL A 57 1.26 7.09 -0.19
CA VAL A 57 1.42 6.24 -1.38
C VAL A 57 0.19 5.37 -1.56
N MET A 58 0.05 4.84 -2.77
CA MET A 58 -1.00 3.86 -3.04
C MET A 58 -0.61 2.54 -2.40
N PHE A 59 -1.58 1.91 -1.74
CA PHE A 59 -1.47 0.53 -1.30
C PHE A 59 -2.38 -0.30 -2.19
N GLU A 60 -1.81 -1.32 -2.82
CA GLU A 60 -2.53 -2.20 -3.73
C GLU A 60 -2.71 -3.59 -3.11
N GLU A 61 -3.90 -4.15 -3.29
CA GLU A 61 -4.22 -5.51 -2.89
C GLU A 61 -3.27 -6.52 -3.54
N THR A 62 -2.62 -7.31 -2.69
CA THR A 62 -1.80 -8.46 -3.07
C THR A 62 -2.39 -9.71 -2.45
N LYS A 63 -2.12 -10.87 -3.06
CA LYS A 63 -2.52 -12.15 -2.48
C LYS A 63 -1.82 -12.32 -1.13
N LEU A 64 -2.58 -12.81 -0.15
CA LEU A 64 -2.01 -13.31 1.09
C LEU A 64 -1.23 -14.60 0.78
#